data_AF-A0A1H9U0U2-F1
#
_entry.id   AF-A0A1H9U0U2-F1
#
_cell.length_a   1.000
_cell.length_b   1.000
_cell.length_c   1.000
_cell.angle_alpha   90.00
_cell.angle_beta   90.00
_cell.angle_gamma   90.00
#
_symmetry.space_group_name_H-M   'P 1'
#
loop_
_entity.id
_entity.type
_entity.pdbx_description
1 polymer ?
#
loop_
_entity_poly.entity_id
_entity_poly.type
_entity_poly.pdbx_seq_one_letter_code
_entity_poly.pdbx_strand_id
1 'polypeptide(L)'
;MGKLANRELLLPAQVANLRTALRNRERSIVDGMFQQPDYPPLPHCPTCDVAPERINGEQTLHGTMLIDFLPCGHLFYFYLDMLL
;
A
#
# COMPACT_ATOMS: atom_id res chain seq x y z
N MET A 1 14.03 -28.90 27.97
CA MET A 1 15.34 -28.75 27.30
C MET A 1 15.13 -27.94 26.02
N GLY A 2 15.44 -26.64 26.05
CA GLY A 2 15.21 -25.75 24.91
C GLY A 2 16.28 -25.96 23.84
N LYS A 3 15.86 -26.21 22.59
CA LYS A 3 16.76 -26.21 21.43
C LYS A 3 17.31 -24.78 21.27
N LEU A 4 18.57 -24.58 21.62
CA LEU A 4 19.31 -23.38 21.23
C LEU A 4 19.37 -23.36 19.70
N ALA A 5 18.66 -22.41 19.09
CA ALA A 5 18.67 -22.22 17.65
C ALA A 5 20.11 -21.96 17.20
N ASN A 6 20.58 -22.73 16.22
CA ASN A 6 21.87 -22.51 15.57
C ASN A 6 21.86 -21.10 14.97
N ARG A 7 22.64 -20.18 15.56
CA ARG A 7 22.78 -18.82 15.05
C ARG A 7 23.93 -18.79 14.07
N GLU A 8 23.60 -18.82 12.79
CA GLU A 8 24.57 -18.71 11.70
C GLU A 8 24.64 -17.26 11.20
N LEU A 9 25.85 -16.78 10.92
CA LEU A 9 26.07 -15.47 10.32
C LEU A 9 25.76 -15.55 8.82
N LEU A 10 24.88 -14.66 8.34
CA LEU A 10 24.55 -14.58 6.92
C LEU A 10 25.59 -13.77 6.16
N LEU A 11 25.95 -14.26 4.99
CA LEU A 11 26.74 -13.51 4.01
C LEU A 11 25.91 -12.34 3.45
N PRO A 12 26.54 -11.22 3.03
CA PRO A 12 25.83 -10.07 2.48
C PRO A 12 24.87 -10.40 1.33
N ALA A 13 25.25 -11.32 0.44
CA ALA A 13 24.40 -11.77 -0.66
C ALA A 13 23.13 -12.51 -0.17
N GLN A 14 23.24 -13.30 0.89
CA GLN A 14 22.10 -13.99 1.49
C GLN A 14 21.14 -12.98 2.15
N VAL A 15 21.67 -11.95 2.79
CA VAL A 15 20.86 -10.83 3.33
C VAL A 15 20.12 -10.09 2.21
N ALA A 16 20.79 -9.80 1.10
CA ALA A 16 20.16 -9.13 -0.05
C ALA A 16 19.03 -9.98 -0.65
N ASN A 17 19.26 -11.28 -0.82
CA ASN A 17 18.25 -12.22 -1.34
C ASN A 17 17.04 -12.32 -0.41
N LEU A 18 17.26 -12.43 0.91
CA LEU A 18 16.17 -12.45 1.89
C LEU A 18 15.34 -11.16 1.85
N ARG A 19 15.99 -9.99 1.78
CA ARG A 19 15.28 -8.72 1.66
C ARG A 19 14.42 -8.64 0.40
N THR A 20 14.93 -9.11 -0.73
CA THR A 20 14.16 -9.17 -1.98
C THR A 20 12.98 -10.13 -1.87
N ALA A 21 13.20 -11.33 -1.31
CA ALA A 21 12.14 -12.31 -1.12
C ALA A 21 11.02 -11.78 -0.21
N LEU A 22 11.37 -11.09 0.88
CA LEU A 22 10.40 -10.47 1.78
C LEU A 22 9.58 -9.37 1.09
N ARG A 23 10.23 -8.46 0.35
CA ARG A 23 9.52 -7.43 -0.44
C ARG A 23 8.56 -8.04 -1.46
N ASN A 24 8.99 -9.09 -2.16
CA ASN A 24 8.16 -9.77 -3.15
C ASN A 24 6.95 -10.44 -2.49
N ARG A 25 7.14 -11.04 -1.31
CA ARG A 25 6.05 -11.63 -0.52
C ARG A 25 5.04 -10.57 -0.07
N GLU A 26 5.50 -9.45 0.47
CA GLU A 26 4.63 -8.34 0.88
C GLU A 26 3.81 -7.82 -0.30
N ARG A 27 4.46 -7.58 -1.44
CA ARG A 27 3.77 -7.18 -2.68
C ARG A 27 2.72 -8.19 -3.11
N SER A 28 3.05 -9.49 -3.13
CA SER A 28 2.11 -10.55 -3.49
C SER A 28 0.90 -10.63 -2.55
N ILE A 29 1.09 -10.34 -1.26
CA ILE A 29 -0.01 -10.30 -0.28
C ILE A 29 -0.92 -9.12 -0.57
N VAL A 30 -0.34 -7.93 -0.77
CA VAL A 30 -1.09 -6.71 -1.11
C VAL A 30 -1.87 -6.90 -2.41
N ASP A 31 -1.22 -7.40 -3.46
CA ASP A 31 -1.85 -7.70 -4.74
C ASP A 31 -3.00 -8.70 -4.58
N GLY A 32 -2.81 -9.73 -3.74
CA GLY A 32 -3.85 -10.71 -3.42
C GLY A 32 -5.03 -10.15 -2.63
N MET A 33 -4.79 -9.18 -1.73
CA MET A 33 -5.86 -8.49 -0.99
C MET A 33 -6.71 -7.61 -1.91
N PHE A 34 -6.10 -6.92 -2.88
CA PHE A 34 -6.84 -6.15 -3.88
C PHE A 34 -7.63 -7.02 -4.87
N GLN A 35 -7.30 -8.32 -4.99
CA GLN A 35 -8.03 -9.27 -5.82
C GLN A 35 -9.14 -10.02 -5.09
N GLN A 36 -9.41 -9.72 -3.82
CA GLN A 36 -10.53 -10.33 -3.13
C GLN A 36 -11.85 -9.76 -3.66
N PRO A 37 -12.84 -10.61 -3.99
CA PRO A 37 -14.13 -10.19 -4.56
C PRO A 37 -14.93 -9.28 -3.63
N ASP A 38 -14.55 -9.24 -2.35
CA ASP A 38 -15.24 -8.52 -1.29
C ASP A 38 -14.62 -7.13 -1.02
N TYR A 39 -13.69 -6.69 -1.87
CA TYR A 39 -13.11 -5.35 -1.73
C TYR A 39 -14.21 -4.29 -1.97
N PRO A 40 -14.42 -3.37 -1.02
CA PRO A 40 -15.48 -2.38 -1.14
C PRO A 40 -15.27 -1.52 -2.40
N PRO A 41 -16.36 -1.10 -3.07
CA PRO A 41 -16.25 -0.25 -4.24
C PRO A 41 -15.55 1.07 -3.86
N LEU A 42 -14.83 1.64 -4.82
CA LEU A 42 -14.22 2.95 -4.65
C LEU A 42 -15.32 4.00 -4.35
N PRO A 43 -15.06 4.95 -3.43
CA PRO A 43 -16.02 6.02 -3.16
C PRO A 43 -16.22 6.88 -4.41
N HIS A 44 -17.42 7.46 -4.56
CA HIS A 44 -17.70 8.39 -5.65
C HIS A 44 -16.89 9.67 -5.52
N CYS A 45 -16.65 10.35 -6.66
CA CYS A 45 -16.01 11.66 -6.65
C CYS A 45 -16.87 12.69 -5.88
N PRO A 46 -16.35 13.36 -4.85
CA PRO A 46 -17.12 14.33 -4.07
C PRO A 46 -17.65 15.53 -4.88
N THR A 47 -17.01 15.87 -6.00
CA THR A 47 -17.38 17.05 -6.80
C THR A 47 -18.45 16.76 -7.84
N CYS A 48 -18.35 15.62 -8.54
CA CYS A 48 -19.22 15.30 -9.67
C CYS A 48 -20.03 14.00 -9.50
N ASP A 49 -19.88 13.32 -8.37
CA ASP A 49 -20.57 12.06 -8.01
C ASP A 49 -20.36 10.91 -9.03
N VAL A 50 -19.34 11.01 -9.87
CA VAL A 50 -18.96 9.96 -10.81
C VAL A 50 -18.25 8.84 -10.03
N ALA A 51 -18.68 7.60 -10.23
CA ALA A 51 -17.99 6.42 -9.74
C ALA A 51 -16.61 6.31 -10.43
N PRO A 52 -15.50 6.38 -9.68
CA PRO A 52 -14.18 6.31 -10.29
C PRO A 52 -13.81 4.86 -10.64
N GLU A 53 -13.06 4.71 -11.73
CA GLU A 53 -12.40 3.44 -12.06
C GLU A 53 -11.11 3.28 -11.25
N ARG A 54 -10.48 4.41 -10.90
CA ARG A 54 -9.21 4.44 -10.16
C ARG A 54 -9.11 5.70 -9.31
N ILE A 55 -8.54 5.52 -8.13
CA ILE A 55 -8.12 6.61 -7.24
C ILE A 55 -6.61 6.48 -7.05
N ASN A 56 -5.84 7.48 -7.47
CA ASN A 56 -4.40 7.54 -7.24
C ASN A 56 -4.12 8.40 -6.02
N GLY A 57 -3.20 7.99 -5.16
CA GLY A 57 -2.78 8.76 -3.98
C GLY A 57 -1.27 8.98 -3.98
N GLU A 58 -0.84 10.22 -3.78
CA GLU A 58 0.56 10.60 -3.59
C GLU A 58 0.72 11.30 -2.23
N GLN A 59 1.65 10.82 -1.42
CA GLN A 59 2.03 11.53 -0.19
C GLN A 59 2.87 12.75 -0.56
N THR A 60 2.44 13.91 -0.09
CA THR A 60 3.16 15.18 -0.30
C THR A 60 3.99 15.53 0.94
N LEU A 61 4.93 16.47 0.78
CA LEU A 61 5.69 17.01 1.90
C LEU A 61 4.71 17.60 2.94
N HIS A 62 4.95 17.33 4.23
CA HIS A 62 4.14 17.77 5.38
C HIS A 62 2.90 16.93 5.73
N GLY A 63 2.81 15.66 5.31
CA GLY A 63 1.78 14.74 5.82
C GLY A 63 0.40 14.93 5.19
N THR A 64 0.32 15.74 4.14
CA THR A 64 -0.85 15.85 3.26
C THR A 64 -0.79 14.79 2.17
N MET A 65 -1.93 14.22 1.80
CA MET A 65 -2.04 13.31 0.65
C MET A 65 -2.83 13.99 -0.46
N LEU A 66 -2.30 13.92 -1.68
CA LEU A 66 -3.00 14.33 -2.90
C LEU A 66 -3.68 13.09 -3.49
N ILE A 67 -4.98 13.16 -3.73
CA ILE A 67 -5.75 12.13 -4.42
C ILE A 67 -6.28 12.65 -5.76
N ASP A 68 -6.19 11.81 -6.78
CA ASP A 68 -6.76 11.98 -8.13
C ASP A 68 -7.85 10.94 -8.41
N PHE A 69 -9.05 11.39 -8.77
CA PHE A 69 -10.19 10.56 -9.18
C PHE A 69 -10.30 10.48 -10.71
N LEU A 70 -10.11 9.29 -11.29
CA LEU A 70 -10.22 9.05 -12.73
C LEU A 70 -11.52 8.31 -13.08
N PRO A 71 -12.18 8.66 -14.21
CA PRO A 71 -11.70 9.54 -15.28
C PRO A 71 -12.02 11.03 -15.12
N CYS A 72 -12.71 11.47 -14.05
CA CYS A 72 -13.16 12.86 -13.93
C CYS A 72 -12.02 13.90 -13.72
N GLY A 73 -10.84 13.47 -13.26
CA GLY A 73 -9.66 14.31 -13.07
C GLY A 73 -9.72 15.29 -11.89
N HIS A 74 -10.66 15.09 -10.94
CA HIS A 74 -10.74 15.93 -9.76
C HIS A 74 -9.66 15.57 -8.74
N LEU A 75 -8.94 16.59 -8.28
CA LEU A 75 -7.82 16.49 -7.33
C LEU A 75 -8.24 16.98 -5.94
N PHE A 76 -7.88 16.24 -4.90
CA PHE A 76 -8.19 16.57 -3.51
C PHE A 76 -6.94 16.48 -2.63
N TYR A 77 -6.77 17.46 -1.74
CA TYR A 77 -5.81 17.39 -0.64
C TYR A 77 -6.55 17.04 0.64
N PHE A 78 -6.01 16.11 1.41
CA PHE A 78 -6.47 15.86 2.78
C PHE A 78 -5.28 15.67 3.71
N TYR A 79 -5.50 16.07 4.95
CA TYR A 79 -4.58 15.81 6.04
C TYR A 79 -4.85 14.40 6.54
N LEU A 80 -3.80 13.59 6.65
CA LEU A 80 -3.87 12.39 7.47
C LEU A 80 -3.80 12.83 8.93
N ASP A 81 -4.91 13.39 9.44
CA ASP A 81 -5.08 13.43 10.89
C ASP A 81 -5.15 11.97 11.32
N MET A 82 -4.17 11.53 12.12
CA MET A 82 -4.17 10.22 12.75
C MET A 82 -5.34 10.16 13.73
N LEU A 83 -6.55 9.92 13.22
CA LEU A 83 -7.69 9.50 14.03
C LEU A 83 -7.49 8.02 14.36
N LEU A 84 -6.73 7.79 15.44
CA LEU A 84 -6.90 6.66 16.34
C LEU A 84 -8.11 6.91 17.25
#